data_AF-A0ABD5SNY6-F1
#
_entry.id   AF-A0ABD5SNY6-F1
#
_cell.length_a   1.000
_cell.length_b   1.000
_cell.length_c   1.000
_cell.angle_alpha   90.00
_cell.angle_beta   90.00
_cell.angle_gamma   90.00
#
_symmetry.space_group_name_H-M   'P 1'
#
loop_
_entity.id
_entity.type
_entity.pdbx_description
1 polymer ?
#
loop_
_entity_poly.entity_id
_entity_poly.type
_entity_poly.pdbx_seq_one_letter_code
_entity_poly.pdbx_strand_id
1 'polypeptide(L)' 'MQLSSVAERLDAELGTADYADVDASANGLQIGPEEAEIERVAFAVDGV' A
#
# COMPACT_ATOMS: atom_id res chain seq x y z
N MET A 1 -2.40 -6.27 13.92
CA MET A 1 -1.94 -6.81 12.61
C MET A 1 -0.73 -6.01 12.17
N GLN A 2 0.29 -6.61 11.56
CA GLN A 2 1.47 -5.85 11.13
C GLN A 2 1.17 -5.09 9.82
N LEU A 3 1.52 -3.80 9.77
CA LEU A 3 1.36 -2.94 8.59
C LEU A 3 2.05 -3.54 7.34
N SER A 4 3.28 -4.01 7.49
CA SER A 4 4.06 -4.63 6.41
C SER A 4 3.31 -5.80 5.79
N SER A 5 2.71 -6.68 6.60
CA SER A 5 1.93 -7.81 6.10
C SER A 5 0.69 -7.40 5.29
N VAL A 6 0.10 -6.23 5.56
CA VAL A 6 -1.01 -5.70 4.75
C VAL A 6 -0.50 -5.12 3.45
N ALA A 7 0.57 -4.32 3.50
CA ALA A 7 1.20 -3.73 2.33
C ALA A 7 1.66 -4.81 1.34
N GLU A 8 2.45 -5.79 1.82
CA GLU A 8 2.94 -6.92 1.01
C GLU A 8 1.81 -7.70 0.35
N ARG A 9 0.70 -7.95 1.07
CA ARG A 9 -0.44 -8.67 0.51
C ARG A 9 -1.13 -7.87 -0.58
N LEU A 10 -1.33 -6.57 -0.38
CA LEU A 10 -1.99 -5.71 -1.37
C LEU A 10 -1.09 -5.50 -2.61
N ASP A 11 0.22 -5.33 -2.42
CA ASP A 11 1.17 -5.25 -3.54
C ASP A 11 1.13 -6.53 -4.39
N ALA A 12 1.08 -7.70 -3.74
CA ALA A 12 0.97 -8.97 -4.44
C ALA A 12 -0.39 -9.19 -5.13
N GLU A 13 -1.49 -8.82 -4.47
CA GLU A 13 -2.86 -9.01 -5.00
C GLU A 13 -3.17 -8.07 -6.17
N LEU A 14 -2.64 -6.85 -6.12
CA LEU A 14 -2.89 -5.82 -7.12
C LEU A 14 -1.85 -5.81 -8.25
N GLY A 15 -0.69 -6.43 -8.05
CA GLY A 15 0.36 -6.52 -9.07
C GLY A 15 0.89 -5.15 -9.50
N THR A 16 1.02 -4.21 -8.56
CA THR A 16 1.37 -2.81 -8.86
C THR A 16 2.72 -2.67 -9.58
N ALA A 17 3.65 -3.60 -9.35
CA ALA A 17 4.94 -3.66 -10.03
C ALA A 17 4.82 -3.86 -11.56
N ASP A 18 3.78 -4.55 -12.04
CA ASP A 18 3.57 -4.81 -13.46
C ASP A 18 3.24 -3.52 -14.25
N TYR A 19 2.87 -2.45 -13.53
CA TYR A 19 2.48 -1.16 -14.11
C TYR A 19 3.50 -0.04 -13.84
N ALA A 20 4.66 -0.36 -13.25
CA ALA A 20 5.64 0.64 -12.83
C ALA A 20 6.17 1.53 -13.98
N ASP A 21 6.14 1.05 -15.23
CA ASP A 21 6.60 1.80 -16.41
C ASP A 21 5.52 2.69 -17.03
N VAL A 22 4.25 2.53 -16.63
CA VAL A 22 3.09 3.22 -17.24
C VAL A 22 2.36 4.11 -16.23
N ASP A 23 2.36 3.71 -14.96
CA ASP A 23 1.78 4.47 -13.87
C ASP A 23 2.83 5.33 -13.19
N ALA A 24 2.64 6.65 -13.26
CA ALA A 24 3.52 7.61 -12.60
C ALA A 24 3.27 7.72 -11.08
N SER A 25 2.27 7.02 -10.55
CA SER A 25 1.89 7.08 -9.15
C SER A 25 2.87 6.30 -8.27
N ALA A 26 3.10 6.81 -7.05
CA ALA A 26 3.85 6.08 -6.03
C ALA A 26 2.96 4.99 -5.41
N ASN A 27 2.73 3.88 -6.12
CA ASN A 27 1.96 2.74 -5.62
C ASN A 27 2.66 2.06 -4.41
N GLY A 28 1.87 1.39 -3.56
CA GLY A 28 2.35 0.75 -2.33
C GLY A 28 2.17 1.63 -1.09
N LEU A 29 2.98 1.40 -0.05
CA LEU A 29 2.97 2.21 1.17
C LEU A 29 3.55 3.61 0.91
N GLN A 30 2.68 4.62 0.85
CA GLN A 30 3.08 5.99 0.52
C GLN A 30 3.65 6.77 1.71
N ILE A 31 3.02 6.65 2.88
CA ILE A 31 3.36 7.40 4.09
C ILE A 31 3.20 6.50 5.29
N GLY A 32 4.24 6.40 6.12
CA GLY A 32 4.21 5.66 7.37
C GLY A 32 5.55 5.03 7.70
N PRO A 33 5.68 4.44 8.90
CA PRO A 33 6.84 3.65 9.25
C PRO A 33 6.86 2.32 8.48
N GLU A 34 8.04 1.72 8.32
CA GLU A 34 8.18 0.36 7.76
C GLU A 34 7.45 -0.69 8.62
N GLU A 35 7.42 -0.48 9.93
CA GLU A 35 6.77 -1.38 10.89
C GLU A 35 5.83 -0.61 11.82
N ALA A 36 4.57 -1.05 11.87
CA ALA A 36 3.60 -0.62 12.86
C ALA A 36 2.54 -1.70 13.09
N GLU A 37 2.02 -1.79 14.31
CA GLU A 37 0.82 -2.57 14.59
C GLU A 37 -0.42 -1.74 14.27
N ILE A 38 -1.33 -2.30 13.48
CA ILE A 38 -2.61 -1.69 13.12
C ILE A 38 -3.77 -2.56 13.57
N GLU A 39 -4.85 -1.90 13.99
CA GLU A 39 -6.10 -2.54 14.44
C GLU A 39 -7.30 -2.19 13.55
N ARG A 40 -7.16 -1.15 12.71
CA ARG A 40 -8.24 -0.62 11.88
C ARG A 40 -7.72 -0.19 10.52
N VAL A 41 -8.53 -0.44 9.51
CA VAL A 41 -8.34 0.02 8.13
C VAL A 41 -9.52 0.90 7.73
N ALA A 42 -9.27 1.91 6.91
CA ALA A 42 -10.29 2.74 6.28
C ALA A 42 -10.01 2.83 4.78
N PHE A 43 -11.06 3.02 3.99
CA PHE A 43 -10.97 3.21 2.54
C PHE A 43 -11.45 4.61 2.18
N ALA A 44 -10.74 5.27 1.27
CA ALA A 44 -11.07 6.58 0.73
C ALA A 44 -10.70 6.61 -0.76
N VAL A 45 -11.36 7.49 -1.51
CA VAL A 45 -11.04 7.70 -2.93
C VAL A 45 -9.80 8.57 -3.09
N ASP A 46 -9.65 9.60 -2.24
CA ASP A 46 -8.60 10.60 -2.34
C ASP A 46 -7.71 10.62 -1.10
N GLY A 47 -6.39 10.58 -1.30
CA GLY A 47 -5.37 10.95 -0.32
C GLY A 47 -4.73 12.26 -0.76
N VAL A 48 -5.10 13.36 -0.11
CA VAL A 48 -4.60 14.73 -0.39
C VAL A 48 -3.48 15.13 0.55
#